data_AF-A0A6N7D7L7-F1
#
_entry.id   AF-A0A6N7D7L7-F1
#
_cell.length_a   1.000
_cell.length_b   1.000
_cell.length_c   1.000
_cell.angle_alpha   90.00
_cell.angle_beta   90.00
_cell.angle_gamma   90.00
#
_symmetry.space_group_name_H-M   'P 1'
#
loop_
_entity.id
_entity.type
_entity.pdbx_description
1 polymer ?
#
loop_
_entity_poly.entity_id
_entity_poly.type
_entity_poly.pdbx_seq_one_letter_code
_entity_poly.pdbx_strand_id
1 'polypeptide(L)'
;MRLSSPHLRAAAPAGLPPPLEEPAAEALRLETILGALADPLRLTIVHKLLRDADAYDHPCGWFGFDRPKSSLTHHFKALREAGVIRQRQYGLERRSRLRHEDLNARFPGLLALVQEWEPPPDRPLPTAAAQSSGRKSSR
;
A
#
# COMPACT_ATOMS: atom_id res chain seq x y z
N MET A 1 -15.76 12.50 -25.94
CA MET A 1 -14.55 12.88 -25.16
C MET A 1 -14.97 13.55 -23.86
N ARG A 2 -15.28 12.77 -22.82
CA ARG A 2 -15.53 13.28 -21.47
C ARG A 2 -15.05 12.24 -20.47
N LEU A 3 -13.96 12.53 -19.77
CA LEU A 3 -13.73 12.07 -18.40
C LEU A 3 -12.95 13.19 -17.68
N SER A 4 -13.70 14.25 -17.34
CA SER A 4 -13.38 14.99 -16.13
C SER A 4 -13.69 14.07 -14.95
N SER A 5 -12.68 13.63 -14.20
CA SER A 5 -12.88 13.18 -12.82
C SER A 5 -11.69 13.63 -11.98
N PRO A 6 -11.93 14.41 -10.92
CA PRO A 6 -10.89 15.09 -10.18
C PRO A 6 -10.30 14.11 -9.17
N HIS A 7 -9.08 13.62 -9.37
CA HIS A 7 -8.29 13.05 -8.28
C HIS A 7 -7.79 14.15 -7.32
N LEU A 8 -8.62 15.17 -7.05
CA LEU A 8 -8.38 16.16 -6.00
C LEU A 8 -8.65 15.46 -4.66
N ARG A 9 -7.72 14.58 -4.33
CA ARG A 9 -7.59 13.91 -3.03
C ARG A 9 -7.63 15.01 -1.98
N ALA A 10 -8.30 14.72 -0.87
CA ALA A 10 -8.52 15.70 0.20
C ALA A 10 -7.24 16.52 0.46
N ALA A 11 -7.38 17.84 0.53
CA ALA A 11 -6.27 18.68 0.95
C ALA A 11 -5.82 18.25 2.36
N ALA A 12 -4.52 18.33 2.64
CA ALA A 12 -3.99 17.98 3.95
C ALA A 12 -4.70 18.82 5.02
N PRO A 13 -5.42 18.21 5.99
CA PRO A 13 -6.00 18.99 7.07
C PRO A 13 -4.89 19.64 7.91
N ALA A 14 -5.18 20.79 8.52
CA ALA A 14 -4.24 21.43 9.44
C ALA A 14 -4.05 20.56 10.70
N GLY A 15 -2.81 20.50 11.23
CA GLY A 15 -2.51 19.81 12.50
C GLY A 15 -2.25 18.30 12.41
N LEU A 16 -1.81 17.80 11.26
CA LEU A 16 -1.44 16.39 11.13
C LEU A 16 -0.21 16.03 11.97
N PRO A 17 -0.20 14.84 12.61
CA PRO A 17 1.03 14.33 13.22
C PRO A 17 2.13 14.15 12.16
N PRO A 18 3.41 14.22 12.56
CA PRO A 18 4.50 14.00 11.63
C PRO A 18 4.40 12.60 11.01
N PRO A 19 4.75 12.45 9.72
CA PRO A 19 4.84 11.13 9.11
C PRO A 19 5.91 10.29 9.81
N LEU A 20 5.70 8.98 9.84
CA LEU A 20 6.75 8.03 10.17
C LEU A 20 7.88 8.11 9.15
N GLU A 21 9.06 7.63 9.53
CA GLU A 21 10.24 7.63 8.67
C GLU A 21 9.92 7.07 7.27
N GLU A 22 10.17 7.86 6.24
CA GLU A 22 9.87 7.52 4.85
C GLU A 22 10.96 8.11 3.95
N PRO A 23 11.26 7.47 2.81
CA PRO A 23 12.24 8.01 1.87
C PRO A 23 11.74 9.34 1.28
N ALA A 24 12.66 10.27 1.05
CA ALA A 24 12.39 11.49 0.31
C ALA A 24 11.87 11.17 -1.11
N ALA A 25 11.08 12.06 -1.71
CA ALA A 25 10.49 11.83 -3.04
C ALA A 25 11.55 11.60 -4.12
N GLU A 26 12.71 12.25 -3.98
CA GLU A 26 13.85 12.16 -4.89
C GLU A 26 14.63 10.85 -4.71
N ALA A 27 14.57 10.26 -3.51
CA ALA A 27 15.19 8.98 -3.18
C ALA A 27 14.33 7.77 -3.60
N LEU A 28 13.14 8.01 -4.16
CA LEU A 28 12.28 6.95 -4.67
C LEU A 28 12.95 6.27 -5.87
N ARG A 29 13.07 4.94 -5.78
CA ARG A 29 13.66 4.06 -6.79
C ARG A 29 12.57 3.15 -7.38
N LEU A 30 12.51 3.06 -8.70
CA LEU A 30 11.48 2.29 -9.40
C LEU A 30 11.55 0.81 -9.05
N GLU A 31 12.75 0.24 -8.97
CA GLU A 31 13.00 -1.15 -8.61
C GLU A 31 12.49 -1.50 -7.20
N THR A 32 12.63 -0.57 -6.25
CA THR A 32 12.12 -0.75 -4.88
C THR A 32 10.59 -0.70 -4.87
N ILE A 33 10.00 0.22 -5.63
CA ILE A 33 8.55 0.35 -5.75
C ILE A 33 7.96 -0.88 -6.43
N LEU A 34 8.49 -1.31 -7.56
CA LEU A 34 8.03 -2.52 -8.25
C LEU A 34 8.22 -3.77 -7.40
N GLY A 35 9.36 -3.89 -6.70
CA GLY A 35 9.57 -4.98 -5.73
C GLY A 35 8.57 -4.95 -4.57
N ALA A 36 8.10 -3.76 -4.18
CA ALA A 36 7.03 -3.62 -3.20
C ALA A 36 5.64 -3.95 -3.77
N LEU A 37 5.38 -3.59 -5.03
CA LEU A 37 4.11 -3.84 -5.72
C LEU A 37 3.98 -5.27 -6.25
N ALA A 38 5.06 -6.03 -6.37
CA ALA A 38 5.07 -7.42 -6.84
C ALA A 38 4.34 -8.41 -5.92
N ASP A 39 4.03 -8.00 -4.68
CA ASP A 39 3.21 -8.81 -3.77
C ASP A 39 1.72 -8.50 -4.00
N PRO A 40 0.88 -9.51 -4.28
CA PRO A 40 -0.53 -9.29 -4.59
C PRO A 40 -1.29 -8.52 -3.50
N LEU A 41 -0.98 -8.76 -2.22
CA LEU A 41 -1.66 -8.07 -1.13
C LEU A 41 -1.28 -6.58 -1.08
N ARG A 42 0.01 -6.26 -1.23
CA ARG A 42 0.49 -4.87 -1.33
C ARG A 42 -0.11 -4.16 -2.54
N LEU A 43 -0.23 -4.84 -3.68
CA LEU A 43 -0.87 -4.29 -4.86
C LEU A 43 -2.36 -4.01 -4.62
N THR A 44 -3.09 -4.93 -3.97
CA THR A 44 -4.49 -4.72 -3.57
C THR A 44 -4.64 -3.55 -2.59
N ILE A 45 -3.75 -3.39 -1.61
CA ILE A 45 -3.74 -2.24 -0.69
C ILE A 45 -3.63 -0.93 -1.47
N VAL A 46 -2.69 -0.85 -2.41
CA VAL A 46 -2.45 0.35 -3.21
C VAL A 46 -3.61 0.62 -4.15
N HIS A 47 -4.12 -0.40 -4.83
CA HIS A 47 -5.30 -0.30 -5.69
C HIS A 47 -6.52 0.21 -4.92
N LYS A 48 -6.76 -0.32 -3.71
CA LYS A 48 -7.84 0.13 -2.83
C LYS A 48 -7.66 1.59 -2.40
N LEU A 49 -6.45 1.99 -1.99
CA LEU A 49 -6.13 3.39 -1.65
C LEU A 49 -6.22 4.33 -2.86
N LEU A 50 -6.09 3.81 -4.07
CA LEU A 50 -6.17 4.59 -5.29
C LEU A 50 -7.63 4.84 -5.72
N ARG A 51 -8.50 3.84 -5.53
CA ARG A 51 -9.90 3.88 -6.01
C ARG A 51 -10.91 4.30 -4.95
N ASP A 52 -10.77 3.79 -3.73
CA ASP A 52 -11.81 3.88 -2.70
C ASP A 52 -11.51 4.93 -1.64
N ALA A 53 -10.35 5.59 -1.70
CA ALA A 53 -9.94 6.55 -0.67
C ALA A 53 -10.87 7.77 -0.63
N ASP A 54 -11.70 7.83 0.42
CA ASP A 54 -12.65 8.91 0.72
C ASP A 54 -12.11 9.91 1.76
N ALA A 55 -10.97 9.62 2.38
CA ALA A 55 -10.35 10.43 3.43
C ALA A 55 -8.88 10.72 3.15
N TYR A 56 -8.29 11.63 3.93
CA TYR A 56 -6.87 11.98 3.78
C TYR A 56 -5.94 10.83 4.18
N ASP A 57 -6.15 10.24 5.36
CA ASP A 57 -5.44 9.06 5.85
C ASP A 57 -6.45 7.99 6.32
N HIS A 58 -6.19 6.72 5.99
CA HIS A 58 -7.07 5.60 6.34
C HIS A 58 -6.46 4.69 7.41
N PRO A 59 -7.21 4.28 8.44
CA PRO A 59 -6.71 3.35 9.45
C PRO A 59 -6.49 1.95 8.86
N CYS A 60 -5.58 1.16 9.43
CA CYS A 60 -5.34 -0.21 8.96
C CYS A 60 -6.60 -1.09 8.95
N GLY A 61 -7.58 -0.82 9.82
CA GLY A 61 -8.86 -1.54 9.86
C GLY A 61 -9.79 -1.24 8.67
N TRP A 62 -9.63 -0.10 8.00
CA TRP A 62 -10.46 0.30 6.85
C TRP A 62 -10.30 -0.64 5.63
N PHE A 63 -9.16 -1.34 5.56
CA PHE A 63 -8.87 -2.24 4.45
C PHE A 63 -9.68 -3.54 4.48
N GLY A 64 -10.29 -3.90 5.62
CA GLY A 64 -11.22 -5.03 5.71
C GLY A 64 -10.61 -6.40 5.44
N PHE A 65 -9.29 -6.57 5.54
CA PHE A 65 -8.66 -7.88 5.33
C PHE A 65 -8.91 -8.81 6.51
N ASP A 66 -9.39 -10.03 6.23
CA ASP A 66 -9.47 -11.13 7.19
C ASP A 66 -8.11 -11.80 7.41
N ARG A 67 -7.13 -11.01 7.87
CA ARG A 67 -5.74 -11.46 8.12
C ARG A 67 -5.20 -10.98 9.46
N PRO A 68 -4.26 -11.73 10.07
CA PRO A 68 -3.59 -11.30 11.30
C PRO A 68 -2.93 -9.92 11.14
N LYS A 69 -3.08 -9.07 12.16
CA LYS A 69 -2.48 -7.72 12.22
C LYS A 69 -0.96 -7.72 12.03
N SER A 70 -0.27 -8.81 12.39
CA SER A 70 1.18 -8.98 12.24
C SER A 70 1.61 -8.98 10.76
N SER A 71 0.90 -9.71 9.90
CA SER A 71 1.18 -9.76 8.46
C SER A 71 0.93 -8.40 7.81
N LEU A 72 -0.22 -7.78 8.08
CA LEU A 72 -0.57 -6.47 7.49
C LEU A 72 0.45 -5.39 7.85
N THR A 73 0.90 -5.34 9.11
CA THR A 73 1.90 -4.35 9.55
C THR A 73 3.21 -4.48 8.77
N HIS A 74 3.63 -5.70 8.43
CA HIS A 74 4.80 -5.92 7.59
C HIS A 74 4.61 -5.40 6.16
N HIS A 75 3.46 -5.67 5.54
CA HIS A 75 3.15 -5.18 4.19
C HIS A 75 3.09 -3.64 4.14
N PHE A 76 2.47 -3.01 5.14
CA PHE A 76 2.44 -1.55 5.27
C PHE A 76 3.84 -0.97 5.49
N LYS A 77 4.66 -1.58 6.35
CA LYS A 77 6.04 -1.16 6.57
C LYS A 77 6.84 -1.21 5.26
N ALA A 78 6.72 -2.29 4.49
CA ALA A 78 7.42 -2.43 3.22
C ALA A 78 6.94 -1.40 2.17
N LEU A 79 5.64 -1.11 2.10
CA LEU A 79 5.10 -0.06 1.22
C LEU A 79 5.59 1.34 1.62
N ARG A 80 5.72 1.59 2.93
CA ARG A 80 6.25 2.85 3.47
C ARG A 80 7.75 3.01 3.15
N GLU A 81 8.52 1.96 3.34
CA GLU A 81 9.97 1.95 3.04
C GLU A 81 10.26 2.08 1.55
N ALA A 82 9.39 1.54 0.70
CA ALA A 82 9.43 1.80 -0.73
C ALA A 82 8.96 3.21 -1.13
N GLY A 83 8.40 3.96 -0.18
CA GLY A 83 7.87 5.31 -0.40
C GLY A 83 6.58 5.35 -1.22
N VAL A 84 5.87 4.22 -1.32
CA VAL A 84 4.57 4.15 -2.00
C VAL A 84 3.49 4.79 -1.13
N ILE A 85 3.53 4.53 0.17
CA ILE A 85 2.58 5.10 1.13
C ILE A 85 3.30 5.97 2.15
N ARG A 86 2.54 6.91 2.70
CA ARG A 86 2.86 7.70 3.88
C ARG A 86 2.06 7.15 5.04
N GLN A 87 2.71 6.97 6.20
CA GLN A 87 2.03 6.55 7.42
C GLN A 87 2.22 7.57 8.53
N ARG A 88 1.19 7.72 9.36
CA ARG A 88 1.17 8.64 10.50
C ARG A 88 0.60 7.94 11.73
N GLN A 89 1.15 8.28 12.90
CA GLN A 89 0.68 7.78 14.18
C GLN A 89 -0.32 8.77 14.79
N TYR A 90 -1.57 8.34 14.94
CA TYR A 90 -2.66 9.09 15.56
C TYR A 90 -3.00 8.44 16.91
N GLY A 91 -2.32 8.89 17.98
CA GLY A 91 -2.46 8.25 19.30
C GLY A 91 -2.05 6.78 19.24
N LEU A 92 -3.01 5.87 19.41
CA LEU A 92 -2.79 4.42 19.38
C LEU A 92 -2.96 3.79 17.98
N GLU A 93 -3.46 4.54 17.00
CA GLU A 93 -3.76 4.01 15.66
C GLU A 93 -2.78 4.53 14.60
N ARG A 94 -2.47 3.68 13.63
CA ARG A 94 -1.71 4.07 12.43
C ARG A 94 -2.66 4.29 11.27
N ARG A 95 -2.49 5.41 10.58
CA ARG A 95 -3.23 5.72 9.36
C ARG A 95 -2.28 5.89 8.19
N SER A 96 -2.73 5.46 7.01
CA SER A 96 -1.93 5.36 5.80
C SER A 96 -2.58 6.11 4.65
N ARG A 97 -1.75 6.73 3.80
CA ARG A 97 -2.15 7.44 2.58
C ARG A 97 -1.20 7.08 1.46
N LEU A 98 -1.72 6.86 0.26
CA LEU A 98 -0.88 6.68 -0.93
C LEU A 98 -0.21 8.01 -1.31
N ARG A 99 1.10 8.01 -1.59
CA ARG A 99 1.88 9.19 -2.01
C ARG A 99 1.72 9.46 -3.51
N HIS A 100 0.48 9.65 -3.94
CA HIS A 100 0.13 9.78 -5.36
C HIS A 100 0.90 10.91 -6.04
N GLU A 101 1.01 12.07 -5.39
CA GLU A 101 1.64 13.25 -5.96
C GLU A 101 3.11 12.97 -6.28
N ASP A 102 3.85 12.42 -5.31
CA ASP A 102 5.27 12.07 -5.45
C ASP A 102 5.48 10.96 -6.49
N LEU A 103 4.65 9.91 -6.44
CA LEU A 103 4.74 8.78 -7.36
C LEU A 103 4.43 9.19 -8.80
N ASN A 104 3.41 10.02 -9.02
CA ASN A 104 3.04 10.49 -10.35
C ASN A 104 4.06 11.50 -10.91
N ALA A 105 4.70 12.30 -10.04
CA ALA A 105 5.76 13.21 -10.45
C ALA A 105 7.05 12.47 -10.85
N ARG A 106 7.42 11.40 -10.12
CA ARG A 106 8.63 10.62 -10.37
C ARG A 106 8.46 9.55 -11.44
N PHE A 107 7.29 8.90 -11.48
CA PHE A 107 6.98 7.75 -12.34
C PHE A 107 5.59 7.92 -12.97
N PRO A 108 5.44 8.86 -13.93
CA PRO A 108 4.17 9.07 -14.60
C PRO A 108 3.68 7.78 -15.27
N GLY A 109 2.40 7.46 -15.11
CA GLY A 109 1.77 6.26 -15.68
C GLY A 109 1.83 5.01 -14.81
N LEU A 110 2.69 4.94 -13.79
CA LEU A 110 2.75 3.79 -12.87
C LEU A 110 1.40 3.57 -12.15
N LEU A 111 0.84 4.64 -11.60
CA LEU A 111 -0.44 4.55 -10.88
C LEU A 111 -1.60 4.25 -11.82
N ALA A 112 -1.54 4.71 -13.07
CA ALA A 112 -2.55 4.37 -14.08
C ALA A 112 -2.56 2.86 -14.37
N LEU A 113 -1.38 2.23 -14.47
CA LEU A 113 -1.29 0.77 -14.62
C LEU A 113 -1.94 0.04 -13.43
N VAL A 114 -1.71 0.51 -12.20
CA VAL A 114 -2.33 -0.07 -11.01
C VAL A 114 -3.83 0.18 -10.95
N GLN A 115 -4.31 1.29 -11.50
CA GLN A 115 -5.74 1.65 -11.54
C GLN A 115 -6.54 0.76 -12.50
N GLU A 116 -5.94 0.46 -13.66
CA GLU A 116 -6.49 -0.42 -14.70
C GLU A 116 -6.34 -1.91 -14.36
N TRP A 117 -5.39 -2.25 -13.47
CA TRP A 117 -5.23 -3.62 -12.99
C TRP A 117 -6.43 -4.03 -12.14
N GLU A 118 -7.08 -5.12 -12.52
CA GLU A 118 -8.19 -5.68 -11.77
C GLU A 118 -7.69 -6.79 -10.85
N PRO A 119 -7.85 -6.66 -9.51
CA PRO A 119 -7.43 -7.70 -8.60
C PRO A 119 -8.24 -8.97 -8.87
N PRO A 120 -7.62 -10.17 -8.85
CA PRO A 120 -8.39 -11.39 -8.88
C PRO A 120 -9.39 -11.38 -7.71
N PRO A 121 -10.65 -11.77 -7.93
CA PRO A 121 -11.67 -11.77 -6.87
C PRO A 121 -11.12 -12.53 -5.67
N ASP A 122 -11.30 -11.96 -4.47
CA ASP A 122 -10.67 -12.34 -3.20
C ASP A 122 -10.57 -13.86 -3.02
N ARG A 123 -9.56 -14.43 -3.66
CA ARG A 123 -9.12 -15.78 -3.39
C ARG A 123 -8.21 -15.58 -2.21
N PRO A 124 -8.46 -16.26 -1.07
CA PRO A 124 -7.52 -16.22 0.03
C PRO A 124 -6.14 -16.56 -0.52
N LEU A 125 -5.27 -15.54 -0.64
CA LEU A 125 -3.90 -15.75 -1.08
C LEU A 125 -3.31 -16.81 -0.15
N PRO A 126 -2.65 -17.85 -0.70
CA PRO A 126 -2.06 -18.90 0.11
C PRO A 126 -1.28 -18.23 1.22
N THR A 127 -1.71 -18.46 2.45
CA THR A 127 -0.97 -18.02 3.63
C THR A 127 0.45 -18.56 3.46
N ALA A 128 1.46 -17.73 3.71
CA ALA A 128 2.86 -18.13 3.68
C ALA A 128 3.16 -19.10 4.84
N ALA A 129 2.55 -20.28 4.80
CA ALA A 129 2.70 -21.42 5.68
C ALA A 129 2.77 -22.69 4.83
N ALA A 130 3.62 -22.68 3.79
CA ALA A 130 3.94 -23.87 3.01
C ALA A 130 5.37 -23.79 2.44
N GLN A 131 6.35 -23.53 3.30
CA GLN A 131 7.74 -23.91 3.06
C GLN A 131 8.35 -24.47 4.34
N SER A 132 7.99 -25.72 4.64
CA SER A 132 8.86 -26.68 5.31
C SER A 132 8.39 -28.12 5.03
N SER A 133 8.52 -28.55 3.77
CA SER A 133 8.95 -29.93 3.52
C SER A 133 10.31 -30.07 4.22
N GLY A 134 10.55 -30.93 5.19
CA GLY A 134 10.25 -32.35 5.18
C GLY A 134 11.59 -33.08 5.28
N ARG A 135 11.92 -33.62 6.46
CA ARG A 135 12.86 -34.74 6.58
C ARG A 135 12.45 -35.62 7.75
N LYS A 136 11.45 -36.48 7.53
CA LYS A 136 11.34 -37.72 8.29
C LYS A 136 12.28 -38.72 7.62
N SER A 137 13.42 -38.98 8.26
CA SER A 137 14.23 -40.17 7.98
C SER A 137 13.88 -41.20 9.03
N SER A 138 13.22 -42.25 8.54
CA SER A 138 13.02 -43.55 9.16
C SER A 138 14.30 -44.12 9.80
N ARG A 139 14.15 -44.66 11.01
CA ARG A 139 14.82 -45.86 11.51
C ARG A 139 13.80 -46.68 12.27
#